data_AF-A0A3Q9BKL3-F1
#
_entry.id   AF-A0A3Q9BKL3-F1
#
_cell.length_a   1.000
_cell.length_b   1.000
_cell.length_c   1.000
_cell.angle_alpha   90.00
_cell.angle_beta   90.00
_cell.angle_gamma   90.00
#
_symmetry.space_group_name_H-M   'P 1'
#
loop_
_entity.id
_entity.type
_entity.pdbx_description
1 polymer ?
#
loop_
_entity_poly.entity_id
_entity_poly.type
_entity_poly.pdbx_seq_one_letter_code
_entity_poly.pdbx_strand_id
1 'polypeptide(L)'
;MTKKYLVAKTFKKKGSAAILLEQVSDFLSYIPELEGMFKRNAEFLIISKEDELELDEAWPEYAPFQLEENKQDFEKALKEKTSREKK
;
A
#
# COMPACT_ATOMS: atom_id res chain seq x y z
N MET A 1 -16.01 -3.06 -13.26
CA MET A 1 -15.41 -4.28 -12.68
C MET A 1 -14.96 -3.95 -11.26
N THR A 2 -14.98 -4.90 -10.32
CA THR A 2 -14.52 -4.61 -8.95
C THR A 2 -13.01 -4.72 -8.90
N LYS A 3 -12.31 -3.60 -8.65
CA LYS A 3 -10.85 -3.55 -8.49
C LYS A 3 -10.49 -3.73 -7.03
N LYS A 4 -9.48 -4.54 -6.76
CA LYS A 4 -8.95 -4.73 -5.42
C LYS A 4 -7.56 -4.12 -5.31
N TYR A 5 -7.23 -3.59 -4.14
CA TYR A 5 -5.98 -2.90 -3.85
C TYR A 5 -5.38 -3.45 -2.57
N LEU A 6 -4.07 -3.64 -2.58
CA LEU A 6 -3.28 -3.81 -1.36
C LEU A 6 -2.74 -2.44 -0.96
N VAL A 7 -3.17 -1.95 0.20
CA VAL A 7 -2.74 -0.67 0.78
C VAL A 7 -1.85 -0.94 1.97
N ALA A 8 -0.63 -0.42 1.93
CA ALA A 8 0.32 -0.46 3.03
C ALA A 8 0.41 0.94 3.65
N LYS A 9 -0.06 1.07 4.89
CA LYS A 9 0.02 2.28 5.71
C LYS A 9 1.24 2.18 6.62
N THR A 10 2.13 3.14 6.52
CA THR A 10 3.25 3.26 7.49
C THR A 10 2.77 4.12 8.67
N PHE A 11 3.12 3.78 9.91
CA PHE A 11 2.67 4.56 11.09
C PHE A 11 3.22 6.00 11.16
N LYS A 12 4.01 6.44 10.17
CA LYS A 12 4.47 7.83 10.06
C LYS A 12 3.40 8.64 9.34
N LYS A 13 3.08 9.81 9.91
CA LYS A 13 1.96 10.71 9.58
C LYS A 13 1.72 11.11 8.12
N LYS A 14 2.47 10.64 7.11
CA LYS A 14 2.27 11.01 5.69
C LYS A 14 2.73 9.95 4.69
N GLY A 15 2.19 8.73 4.73
CA GLY A 15 2.43 7.83 3.61
C GLY A 15 1.79 6.46 3.72
N SER A 16 0.69 6.30 3.00
CA SER A 16 0.21 5.01 2.54
C SER A 16 0.69 4.79 1.09
N ALA A 17 0.95 3.55 0.68
CA ALA A 17 1.14 3.18 -0.73
C ALA A 17 0.09 2.13 -1.09
N ALA A 18 -0.39 2.12 -2.32
CA ALA A 18 -1.37 1.18 -2.81
C ALA A 18 -0.89 0.54 -4.11
N ILE A 19 -1.24 -0.72 -4.32
CA ILE A 19 -1.01 -1.43 -5.58
C ILE A 19 -2.26 -2.24 -5.95
N LEU A 20 -2.59 -2.28 -7.24
CA LEU A 20 -3.68 -3.13 -7.75
C LEU A 20 -3.37 -4.62 -7.51
N LEU A 21 -4.36 -5.38 -7.02
CA LEU A 21 -4.18 -6.82 -6.80
C LEU A 21 -3.84 -7.59 -8.08
N GLU A 22 -4.27 -7.11 -9.25
CA GLU A 22 -3.90 -7.70 -10.53
C GLU A 22 -2.39 -7.65 -10.79
N GLN A 23 -1.68 -6.68 -10.19
CA GLN A 23 -0.23 -6.50 -10.29
C GLN A 23 0.55 -7.35 -9.26
N VAL A 24 -0.14 -7.91 -8.27
CA VAL A 24 0.41 -8.76 -7.20
C VAL A 24 -0.61 -9.87 -6.91
N SER A 25 -0.81 -10.73 -7.91
CA SER A 25 -1.87 -11.75 -7.99
C SER A 25 -2.04 -12.65 -6.76
N ASP A 26 -1.05 -12.71 -5.87
CA ASP A 26 -1.14 -13.35 -4.56
C ASP A 26 -0.62 -12.42 -3.45
N PHE A 27 -1.51 -11.61 -2.90
CA PHE A 27 -1.17 -10.67 -1.82
C PHE A 27 -0.91 -11.38 -0.48
N LEU A 28 -1.48 -12.56 -0.25
CA LEU A 28 -1.32 -13.29 1.02
C LEU A 28 0.11 -13.78 1.17
N SER A 29 0.70 -14.26 0.08
CA SER A 29 2.12 -14.62 0.03
C SER A 29 3.04 -13.40 0.14
N TYR A 30 2.56 -12.22 -0.25
CA TYR A 30 3.36 -11.01 -0.29
C TYR A 30 3.43 -10.27 1.07
N ILE A 31 2.38 -10.33 1.89
CA ILE A 31 2.35 -9.68 3.21
C ILE A 31 3.54 -10.12 4.09
N PRO A 32 3.87 -11.43 4.25
CA PRO A 32 5.03 -11.85 5.03
C PRO A 32 6.37 -11.31 4.50
N GLU A 33 6.54 -11.18 3.18
CA GLU A 33 7.74 -10.56 2.58
C GLU A 33 7.85 -9.10 3.02
N LEU A 34 6.75 -8.35 2.94
CA LEU A 34 6.68 -6.94 3.34
C LEU A 34 6.91 -6.77 4.85
N GLU A 35 6.31 -7.61 5.68
CA GLU A 35 6.52 -7.58 7.13
C GLU A 35 7.98 -7.81 7.51
N GLY A 36 8.66 -8.74 6.83
CA GLY A 36 10.09 -9.00 7.00
C GLY A 36 10.95 -7.79 6.62
N MET A 37 10.56 -7.06 5.59
CA MET A 37 11.25 -5.86 5.12
C MET A 37 11.04 -4.65 6.04
N PHE A 38 9.83 -4.45 6.56
CA PHE A 38 9.44 -3.20 7.24
C PHE A 38 9.27 -3.30 8.76
N LYS A 39 9.53 -4.48 9.35
CA LYS A 39 9.66 -4.76 10.79
C LYS A 39 8.69 -3.94 11.66
N ARG A 40 7.47 -4.45 11.81
CA ARG A 40 6.40 -4.01 12.75
C ARG A 40 5.82 -2.60 12.53
N ASN A 41 6.29 -1.84 11.55
CA ASN A 41 5.86 -0.44 11.34
C ASN A 41 4.89 -0.24 10.15
N ALA A 42 4.25 -1.30 9.66
CA ALA A 42 3.34 -1.24 8.53
C ALA A 42 2.02 -1.96 8.86
N GLU A 43 0.90 -1.32 8.51
CA GLU A 43 -0.43 -1.93 8.46
C GLU A 43 -0.76 -2.23 7.00
N PHE A 44 -1.23 -3.44 6.71
CA PHE A 44 -1.61 -3.88 5.37
C PHE A 44 -3.11 -4.09 5.30
N LEU A 45 -3.75 -3.51 4.30
CA LEU A 45 -5.20 -3.52 4.11
C LEU A 45 -5.53 -3.92 2.69
N ILE A 46 -6.62 -4.66 2.53
CA ILE A 46 -7.14 -5.01 1.21
C ILE A 46 -8.44 -4.26 1.01
N ILE A 47 -8.46 -3.39 0.02
CA ILE A 47 -9.64 -2.57 -0.30
C ILE A 47 -10.23 -3.08 -1.61
N SER A 48 -11.55 -3.19 -1.66
CA SER A 48 -12.30 -3.56 -2.86
C SER A 48 -13.15 -2.38 -3.26
N LYS A 49 -13.06 -1.94 -4.52
CA LYS A 49 -13.83 -0.82 -5.06
C LYS A 49 -14.50 -1.16 -6.37
N GLU A 50 -15.59 -0.47 -6.65
CA GLU A 50 -16.17 -0.44 -7.98
C GLU A 50 -15.29 0.43 -8.89
N ASP A 51 -15.11 0.01 -10.16
CA ASP A 51 -14.58 0.89 -11.20
C ASP A 51 -15.29 2.24 -11.11
N GLU A 52 -14.54 3.33 -11.24
CA GLU A 52 -14.99 4.74 -11.15
C GLU A 52 -14.91 5.42 -9.78
N LEU A 53 -14.76 4.70 -8.66
CA LEU A 53 -14.51 5.35 -7.36
C LEU A 53 -13.03 5.70 -7.17
N GLU A 54 -12.72 6.97 -6.91
CA GLU A 54 -11.37 7.39 -6.52
C GLU A 54 -11.02 6.87 -5.13
N LEU A 55 -9.78 6.42 -4.96
CA LEU A 55 -9.34 5.84 -3.69
C LEU A 55 -9.21 6.88 -2.56
N ASP A 56 -9.03 8.17 -2.89
CA ASP A 56 -8.86 9.23 -1.89
C ASP A 56 -10.20 9.69 -1.30
N GLU A 57 -11.28 9.67 -2.09
CA GLU A 57 -12.59 10.16 -1.68
C GLU A 57 -13.36 9.14 -0.83
N ALA A 58 -13.23 7.85 -1.15
CA ALA A 58 -13.97 6.80 -0.45
C ALA A 58 -13.32 6.37 0.88
N TRP A 59 -12.02 6.62 1.08
CA TRP A 59 -11.26 6.09 2.22
C TRP A 59 -10.33 7.13 2.91
N PRO A 60 -10.90 8.18 3.53
CA PRO A 60 -10.14 9.30 4.10
C PRO A 60 -9.18 8.90 5.24
N GLU A 61 -9.40 7.78 5.91
CA GLU A 61 -8.54 7.27 7.00
C GLU A 61 -7.20 6.68 6.52
N TYR A 62 -7.10 6.38 5.22
CA TYR A 62 -5.91 5.84 4.56
C TYR A 62 -5.27 6.85 3.60
N ALA A 63 -5.96 7.95 3.31
CA ALA A 63 -5.46 9.08 2.54
C ALA A 63 -4.45 9.93 3.34
N PRO A 64 -3.46 10.54 2.69
CA PRO A 64 -3.11 10.36 1.27
C PRO A 64 -2.32 9.05 1.05
N PHE A 65 -2.64 8.31 -0.02
CA PHE A 65 -1.83 7.19 -0.49
C PHE A 65 -1.31 7.44 -1.91
N GLN A 66 -0.24 6.74 -2.27
CA GLN A 66 0.34 6.77 -3.62
C GLN A 66 0.01 5.45 -4.31
N LEU A 67 -0.67 5.51 -5.46
CA LEU A 67 -0.94 4.33 -6.26
C LEU A 67 0.27 4.01 -7.12
N GLU A 68 0.68 2.75 -7.10
CA GLU A 68 1.86 2.25 -7.80
C GLU A 68 1.42 1.25 -8.85
N GLU A 69 2.04 1.33 -10.02
CA GLU A 69 1.63 0.54 -11.20
C GLU A 69 2.20 -0.89 -11.17
N ASN A 70 3.21 -1.15 -10.34
CA ASN A 70 3.84 -2.48 -10.24
C ASN A 70 4.46 -2.74 -8.86
N LYS A 71 4.81 -4.00 -8.61
CA LYS A 71 5.39 -4.48 -7.33
C LYS A 71 6.66 -3.71 -6.94
N GLN A 72 7.55 -3.43 -7.90
CA GLN A 72 8.86 -2.83 -7.62
C GLN A 72 8.72 -1.39 -7.14
N ASP A 73 7.87 -0.59 -7.79
CA ASP A 73 7.63 0.80 -7.42
C ASP A 73 6.90 0.89 -6.08
N PHE A 74 5.97 -0.04 -5.80
CA PHE A 74 5.35 -0.18 -4.49
C PHE A 74 6.33 -0.44 -3.36
N GLU A 75 7.24 -1.40 -3.51
CA GLU A 75 8.27 -1.66 -2.50
C GLU A 75 9.19 -0.46 -2.29
N LYS A 76 9.55 0.23 -3.37
CA LYS A 76 10.40 1.42 -3.32
C LYS A 76 9.71 2.55 -2.55
N ALA A 77 8.46 2.84 -2.87
CA ALA A 77 7.67 3.85 -2.17
C ALA A 77 7.54 3.56 -0.68
N LEU A 78 7.35 2.28 -0.30
CA LEU A 78 7.34 1.85 1.10
C LEU A 78 8.71 2.02 1.78
N LYS A 79 9.81 1.66 1.11
CA LYS A 79 11.18 1.87 1.62
C LYS A 79 11.46 3.35 1.83
N GLU A 80 11.09 4.23 0.91
CA GLU A 80 11.28 5.67 1.06
C GLU A 80 10.49 6.24 2.24
N LYS A 81 9.23 5.80 2.42
CA LYS A 81 8.36 6.24 3.52
C LYS A 81 8.84 5.75 4.89
N THR A 82 9.36 4.52 4.96
CA THR A 82 9.89 3.93 6.21
C THR A 82 11.31 4.41 6.55
N SER A 83 12.15 4.69 5.55
CA SER A 83 13.57 5.04 5.72
C SER A 83 13.83 6.52 6.07
N ARG A 84 12.83 7.40 5.95
CA ARG A 84 12.94 8.83 6.32
C ARG A 84 13.21 9.13 7.82
N GLU A 85 13.43 8.12 8.66
CA GLU A 85 13.95 8.30 10.04
C GLU A 85 15.23 7.47 10.29
N LYS A 86 16.31 7.77 9.57
CA LYS A 86 17.67 7.43 10.03
C LYS A 86 18.61 8.64 10.01
N LYS A 87 18.09 9.84 10.32
CA LYS A 87 18.89 11.02 10.59
C LYS A 87 18.49 11.62 11.93
#